data_AF-A0A1Y4RAH1-F1
#
_entry.id   AF-A0A1Y4RAH1-F1
#
_cell.length_a   1.000
_cell.length_b   1.000
_cell.length_c   1.000
_cell.angle_alpha   90.00
_cell.angle_beta   90.00
_cell.angle_gamma   90.00
#
_symmetry.space_group_name_H-M   'P 1'
#
loop_
_entity.id
_entity.type
_entity.pdbx_description
1 polymer ?
#
loop_
_entity_poly.entity_id
_entity_poly.type
_entity_poly.pdbx_seq_one_letter_code
_entity_poly.pdbx_strand_id
1 'polypeptide(L)'
;MNRKHVHIYKKRMKATAIIMLIIGILYGMYISRTTYQIEVPQLKKIKSIVLIQKKTIQELTDQDAIADIATLLKGKKTQQESMNNTPFNVSQKIRLEFHSKYGDITFIYLYKKDNQYYIEEPYNGIYQMSENEYNSITRYLR
;
A
#
# COMPACT_ATOMS: atom_id res chain seq x y z
N MET A 1 -10.24 29.24 -48.90
CA MET A 1 -9.87 27.87 -48.44
C MET A 1 -10.94 26.89 -48.91
N ASN A 2 -10.57 25.84 -49.68
CA ASN A 2 -11.50 24.94 -50.36
C ASN A 2 -12.32 24.08 -49.37
N ARG A 3 -13.65 24.03 -49.53
CA ARG A 3 -14.58 23.28 -48.63
C ARG A 3 -14.20 21.80 -48.48
N LYS A 4 -13.64 21.19 -49.54
CA LYS A 4 -13.14 19.80 -49.50
C LYS A 4 -11.95 19.64 -48.55
N HIS A 5 -11.01 20.60 -48.54
CA HIS A 5 -9.87 20.58 -47.63
C HIS A 5 -10.30 20.72 -46.16
N VAL A 6 -11.28 21.59 -45.87
CA VAL A 6 -11.82 21.77 -44.51
C VAL A 6 -12.53 20.50 -44.03
N HIS A 7 -13.27 19.81 -44.91
CA HIS A 7 -13.95 18.56 -44.56
C HIS A 7 -12.96 17.42 -44.27
N ILE A 8 -11.93 17.27 -45.11
CA ILE A 8 -10.86 16.27 -44.91
C ILE A 8 -10.12 16.54 -43.59
N TYR A 9 -9.80 17.80 -43.31
CA TYR A 9 -9.12 18.19 -42.07
C TYR A 9 -9.97 17.85 -40.83
N LYS A 10 -11.26 18.20 -40.82
CA LYS A 10 -12.19 17.85 -39.73
C LYS A 10 -12.33 16.33 -39.54
N LYS A 11 -12.35 15.54 -40.62
CA LYS A 11 -12.42 14.07 -40.56
C LYS A 11 -11.15 13.48 -39.92
N ARG A 12 -9.97 13.96 -40.31
CA ARG A 12 -8.68 13.53 -39.74
C ARG A 12 -8.55 13.91 -38.26
N MET A 13 -8.96 15.12 -37.87
CA MET A 13 -8.96 15.55 -36.47
C MET A 13 -9.87 14.70 -35.57
N LYS A 14 -11.05 14.31 -36.06
CA LYS A 14 -11.93 13.39 -35.33
C LYS A 14 -11.29 12.02 -35.15
N ALA A 15 -10.64 11.49 -36.19
CA ALA A 15 -9.94 10.21 -36.11
C ALA A 15 -8.76 10.26 -35.11
N THR A 16 -7.97 11.33 -35.10
CA THR A 16 -6.87 11.49 -34.12
C THR A 16 -7.38 11.60 -32.68
N ALA A 17 -8.50 12.29 -32.45
CA ALA A 17 -9.11 12.38 -31.12
C ALA A 17 -9.58 11.02 -30.60
N ILE A 18 -10.17 10.19 -31.47
CA ILE A 18 -10.60 8.83 -31.11
C ILE A 18 -9.39 7.94 -30.78
N ILE A 19 -8.31 8.02 -31.55
CA ILE A 19 -7.08 7.25 -31.29
C ILE A 19 -6.47 7.64 -29.93
N MET A 20 -6.38 8.93 -29.62
CA MET A 20 -5.88 9.40 -28.31
C MET A 20 -6.75 8.91 -27.15
N LEU A 21 -8.08 8.90 -27.32
CA LEU A 21 -9.00 8.35 -26.32
C LEU A 21 -8.74 6.85 -26.10
N ILE A 22 -8.60 6.06 -27.17
CA ILE A 22 -8.32 4.62 -27.08
C ILE A 22 -6.99 4.36 -26.39
N ILE A 23 -5.94 5.11 -26.72
CA ILE A 23 -4.63 5.00 -26.06
C ILE A 23 -4.75 5.33 -24.57
N GLY A 24 -5.50 6.38 -24.21
CA GLY A 24 -5.76 6.74 -22.80
C GLY A 24 -6.49 5.63 -22.03
N ILE A 25 -7.49 4.99 -22.65
CA ILE A 25 -8.20 3.85 -22.06
C ILE A 25 -7.26 2.66 -21.88
N LEU A 26 -6.47 2.32 -22.91
CA LEU A 26 -5.51 1.20 -22.85
C LEU A 26 -4.41 1.46 -21.80
N TYR A 27 -3.93 2.69 -21.67
CA TYR A 27 -2.96 3.08 -20.66
C TYR A 27 -3.56 3.01 -19.24
N GLY A 28 -4.80 3.46 -19.05
CA GLY A 28 -5.53 3.30 -17.79
C GLY A 28 -5.75 1.82 -17.42
N MET A 29 -6.11 0.99 -18.41
CA MET A 29 -6.20 -0.46 -18.22
C MET A 29 -4.86 -1.10 -17.87
N TYR A 30 -3.75 -0.62 -18.45
CA TYR A 30 -2.42 -1.12 -18.13
C TYR A 30 -2.00 -0.79 -16.70
N ILE A 31 -2.19 0.45 -16.25
CA ILE A 31 -1.90 0.87 -14.86
C ILE A 31 -2.75 0.08 -13.86
N SER A 32 -4.03 -0.16 -14.17
CA SER A 32 -4.91 -0.94 -13.28
C SER A 32 -4.50 -2.40 -13.08
N ARG A 33 -3.51 -2.91 -13.83
CA ARG A 33 -2.98 -4.28 -13.66
C ARG A 33 -1.88 -4.38 -12.60
N THR A 34 -1.26 -3.28 -12.19
CA THR A 34 -0.21 -3.35 -11.17
C THR A 34 -0.85 -3.52 -9.80
N THR A 35 -0.89 -4.76 -9.33
CA THR A 35 -1.30 -5.09 -7.97
C THR A 35 -0.09 -5.41 -7.11
N TYR A 36 0.13 -4.60 -6.10
CA TYR A 36 1.09 -4.83 -5.03
C TYR A 36 0.49 -5.79 -4.00
N GLN A 37 1.33 -6.64 -3.42
CA GLN A 37 0.95 -7.53 -2.33
C GLN A 37 1.90 -7.28 -1.16
N ILE A 38 1.35 -7.20 0.05
CA ILE A 38 2.15 -6.93 1.24
C ILE A 38 3.14 -8.08 1.50
N GLU A 39 4.38 -7.74 1.80
CA GLU A 39 5.43 -8.71 2.08
C GLU A 39 5.48 -9.00 3.58
N VAL A 40 4.76 -10.03 4.01
CA VAL A 40 4.82 -10.50 5.40
C VAL A 40 5.92 -11.56 5.51
N PRO A 41 6.89 -11.40 6.41
CA PRO A 41 7.89 -12.43 6.66
C PRO A 41 7.24 -13.76 7.04
N GLN A 42 7.87 -14.86 6.66
CA GLN A 42 7.36 -16.19 7.02
C GLN A 42 7.35 -16.35 8.54
N LEU A 43 6.23 -16.77 9.12
CA LEU A 43 6.05 -16.98 10.56
C LEU A 43 7.22 -17.67 11.25
N LYS A 44 7.71 -18.77 10.66
CA LYS A 44 8.84 -19.55 11.20
C LYS A 44 10.13 -18.75 11.33
N LYS A 45 10.30 -17.70 10.51
CA LYS A 45 11.49 -16.83 10.46
C LYS A 45 11.37 -15.64 11.41
N ILE A 46 10.18 -15.28 11.88
CA ILE A 46 9.98 -14.15 12.79
C ILE A 46 10.45 -14.56 14.19
N LYS A 47 11.32 -13.75 14.79
CA LYS A 47 11.78 -13.85 16.17
C LYS A 47 10.90 -13.00 17.09
N SER A 48 10.68 -11.75 16.71
CA SER A 48 9.84 -10.81 17.45
C SER A 48 9.23 -9.76 16.51
N ILE A 49 8.17 -9.10 16.99
CA ILE A 49 7.59 -7.92 16.35
C ILE A 49 7.74 -6.75 17.32
N VAL A 50 8.35 -5.65 16.86
CA VAL A 50 8.51 -4.44 17.67
C VAL A 50 7.56 -3.37 17.17
N LEU A 51 6.69 -2.88 18.05
CA LEU A 51 5.77 -1.78 17.80
C LEU A 51 6.36 -0.50 18.37
N ILE A 52 6.53 0.52 17.52
CA ILE A 52 7.12 1.79 17.90
C ILE A 52 6.10 2.90 17.61
N GLN A 53 5.70 3.61 18.66
CA GLN A 53 4.82 4.78 18.55
C GLN A 53 5.36 5.92 19.42
N LYS A 54 5.87 6.98 18.77
CA LYS A 54 6.50 8.12 19.44
C LYS A 54 7.65 7.66 20.37
N LYS A 55 7.42 7.61 21.68
CA LYS A 55 8.39 7.18 22.71
C LYS A 55 8.08 5.78 23.27
N THR A 56 6.93 5.21 22.92
CA THR A 56 6.52 3.88 23.34
C THR A 56 7.13 2.85 22.40
N ILE A 57 7.81 1.86 22.97
CA ILE A 57 8.39 0.72 22.27
C ILE A 57 7.87 -0.54 22.98
N GLN A 58 7.15 -1.39 22.26
CA GLN A 58 6.70 -2.68 22.75
C GLN A 58 7.27 -3.78 21.87
N GLU A 59 8.00 -4.72 22.46
CA GLU A 59 8.42 -5.94 21.80
C GLU A 59 7.44 -7.08 22.09
N LEU A 60 7.04 -7.80 21.05
CA LEU A 60 6.22 -9.00 21.11
C LEU A 60 7.07 -10.22 20.74
N THR A 61 7.23 -11.12 21.70
CA THR A 61 7.91 -12.42 21.52
C THR A 61 6.94 -13.61 21.60
N ASP A 62 5.71 -13.33 22.03
CA ASP A 62 4.62 -14.30 22.12
C ASP A 62 4.24 -14.82 20.73
N GLN A 63 4.22 -16.15 20.57
CA GLN A 63 4.03 -16.78 19.27
C GLN A 63 2.60 -16.60 18.75
N ASP A 64 1.60 -16.57 19.65
CA ASP A 64 0.20 -16.39 19.25
C ASP A 64 -0.02 -14.95 18.77
N ALA A 65 0.50 -13.95 19.47
CA ALA A 65 0.46 -12.55 19.04
C ALA A 65 1.18 -12.32 17.69
N ILE A 66 2.34 -12.96 17.48
CA ILE A 66 3.05 -12.91 16.20
C ILE A 66 2.21 -13.55 15.09
N ALA A 67 1.60 -14.72 15.37
CA ALA A 67 0.76 -15.44 14.42
C ALA A 67 -0.48 -14.65 14.02
N ASP A 68 -1.15 -14.02 14.99
CA ASP A 68 -2.32 -13.17 14.80
C ASP A 68 -1.99 -12.00 13.85
N ILE A 69 -0.94 -11.24 14.15
CA ILE A 69 -0.53 -10.08 13.35
C ILE A 69 -0.16 -10.51 11.93
N ALA A 70 0.67 -11.53 11.78
CA ALA A 70 1.10 -11.97 10.45
C ALA A 70 -0.06 -12.53 9.61
N THR A 71 -1.02 -13.21 10.24
CA THR A 71 -2.22 -13.73 9.54
C THR A 71 -3.12 -12.59 9.08
N LEU A 72 -3.32 -11.57 9.90
CA LEU A 72 -4.11 -10.38 9.55
C LEU A 72 -3.53 -9.65 8.34
N LEU A 73 -2.21 -9.56 8.26
CA LEU A 73 -1.52 -8.91 7.15
C LEU A 73 -1.52 -9.75 5.87
N LYS A 74 -1.53 -11.08 5.98
CA LYS A 74 -1.32 -11.99 4.85
C LYS A 74 -2.35 -11.78 3.73
N GLY A 75 -1.84 -11.66 2.50
CA GLY A 75 -2.68 -11.66 1.29
C GLY A 75 -3.36 -10.32 0.99
N LYS A 76 -3.08 -9.25 1.74
CA LYS A 76 -3.56 -7.91 1.37
C LYS A 76 -2.92 -7.47 0.06
N LYS A 77 -3.75 -6.89 -0.81
CA LYS A 77 -3.37 -6.38 -2.13
C LYS A 77 -3.85 -4.96 -2.31
N THR A 78 -3.14 -4.19 -3.13
CA THR A 78 -3.50 -2.82 -3.46
C THR A 78 -3.04 -2.46 -4.87
N GLN A 79 -3.64 -1.43 -5.47
CA GLN A 79 -3.14 -0.77 -6.67
C GLN A 79 -2.45 0.56 -6.34
N GLN A 80 -2.43 0.93 -5.06
CA GLN A 80 -1.82 2.17 -4.58
C GLN A 80 -0.37 1.93 -4.18
N GLU A 81 0.55 2.49 -4.95
CA GLU A 81 1.99 2.45 -4.66
C GLU A 81 2.35 3.28 -3.43
N SER A 82 3.34 2.81 -2.67
CA SER A 82 4.04 3.62 -1.68
C SER A 82 5.39 4.06 -2.23
N MET A 83 5.61 5.36 -2.39
CA MET A 83 6.88 5.91 -2.91
C MET A 83 7.80 6.46 -1.80
N ASN A 84 7.35 6.41 -0.54
CA ASN A 84 8.00 7.10 0.56
C ASN A 84 8.65 6.13 1.54
N ASN A 85 9.72 6.58 2.20
CA ASN A 85 10.30 5.89 3.37
C ASN A 85 9.35 5.88 4.58
N THR A 86 8.37 6.78 4.61
CA THR A 86 7.45 6.95 5.72
C THR A 86 6.15 7.61 5.24
N PRO A 87 5.00 7.33 5.89
CA PRO A 87 3.73 7.93 5.49
C PRO A 87 3.77 9.45 5.47
N PHE A 88 3.34 10.02 4.33
CA PHE A 88 3.35 11.46 4.08
C PHE A 88 2.04 12.12 4.57
N ASN A 89 2.16 13.29 5.22
CA ASN A 89 1.02 14.04 5.78
C ASN A 89 0.15 13.24 6.76
N VAL A 90 0.79 12.43 7.60
CA VAL A 90 0.12 11.64 8.65
C VAL A 90 0.61 12.11 10.03
N SER A 91 -0.33 12.49 10.91
CA SER A 91 -0.02 13.04 12.24
C SER A 91 0.44 11.98 13.23
N GLN A 92 -0.13 10.78 13.16
CA GLN A 92 0.21 9.65 14.04
C GLN A 92 0.37 8.38 13.23
N LYS A 93 1.50 7.71 13.46
CA LYS A 93 1.85 6.43 12.84
C LYS A 93 2.51 5.52 13.85
N ILE A 94 2.33 4.23 13.65
CA ILE A 94 2.98 3.17 14.40
C ILE A 94 3.89 2.46 13.42
N ARG A 95 5.17 2.31 13.75
CA ARG A 95 6.09 1.46 12.99
C ARG A 95 6.02 0.05 13.57
N LEU A 96 5.74 -0.93 12.73
CA LEU A 96 5.85 -2.36 13.06
C LEU A 96 7.12 -2.88 12.42
N GLU A 97 8.07 -3.34 13.24
CA GLU A 97 9.29 -3.99 12.78
C GLU A 97 9.20 -5.50 13.00
N PHE A 98 9.46 -6.29 11.96
CA PHE A 98 9.56 -7.74 12.05
C PHE A 98 11.04 -8.11 12.12
N HIS A 99 11.45 -8.59 13.30
CA HIS A 99 12.83 -9.00 13.56
C HIS A 99 12.95 -10.48 13.22
N SER A 100 13.82 -10.80 12.27
CA SER A 100 14.10 -12.16 11.82
C SER A 100 15.00 -12.89 12.81
N LYS A 101 14.85 -14.21 12.89
CA LYS A 101 15.80 -15.11 13.58
C LYS A 101 17.21 -15.06 12.99
N TYR A 102 17.32 -14.56 11.75
CA TYR A 102 18.58 -14.46 11.00
C TYR A 102 19.20 -13.06 11.03
N GLY A 103 18.60 -12.10 11.75
CA GLY A 103 19.13 -10.74 11.91
C GLY A 103 18.54 -9.68 10.96
N ASP A 104 17.77 -10.08 9.95
CA ASP A 104 17.07 -9.14 9.07
C ASP A 104 15.94 -8.40 9.80
N ILE A 105 15.74 -7.13 9.46
CA ILE A 105 14.61 -6.32 9.94
C ILE A 105 13.84 -5.80 8.74
N THR A 106 12.55 -6.11 8.70
CA THR A 106 11.60 -5.51 7.75
C THR A 106 10.57 -4.71 8.52
N PHE A 107 9.93 -3.72 7.91
CA PHE A 107 8.98 -2.90 8.65
C PHE A 107 7.87 -2.32 7.77
N ILE A 108 6.75 -2.05 8.42
CA ILE A 108 5.57 -1.40 7.86
C ILE A 108 5.13 -0.28 8.79
N TYR A 109 4.27 0.61 8.29
CA TYR A 109 3.60 1.61 9.10
C TYR A 109 2.10 1.35 9.16
N LEU A 110 1.51 1.58 10.34
CA LEU A 110 0.06 1.63 10.54
C LEU A 110 -0.35 3.07 10.85
N TYR A 111 -1.42 3.56 10.24
CA TYR A 111 -1.94 4.89 10.53
C TYR A 111 -3.42 5.06 10.19
N LYS A 112 -4.00 6.12 10.77
CA LYS A 112 -5.32 6.63 10.42
C LYS A 112 -5.17 7.91 9.60
N LYS A 113 -5.90 8.01 8.49
CA LYS A 113 -5.99 9.20 7.65
C LYS A 113 -7.39 9.30 7.06
N ASP A 114 -8.00 10.48 7.08
CA ASP A 114 -9.33 10.73 6.50
C ASP A 114 -10.41 9.73 6.97
N ASN A 115 -10.37 9.40 8.27
CA ASN A 115 -11.23 8.42 8.93
C ASN A 115 -11.13 6.97 8.41
N GLN A 116 -10.07 6.65 7.67
CA GLN A 116 -9.72 5.31 7.18
C GLN A 116 -8.41 4.85 7.81
N TYR A 117 -8.19 3.54 7.83
CA TYR A 117 -7.02 2.90 8.41
C TYR A 117 -6.17 2.25 7.33
N TYR A 118 -4.85 2.39 7.45
CA TYR A 118 -3.91 1.98 6.42
C TYR A 118 -2.71 1.25 6.99
N ILE A 119 -2.18 0.33 6.19
CA ILE A 119 -0.84 -0.22 6.27
C ILE A 119 -0.04 0.35 5.10
N GLU A 120 1.16 0.85 5.36
CA GLU A 120 2.07 1.29 4.30
C GLU A 120 3.41 0.59 4.45
N GLU A 121 3.77 -0.14 3.40
CA GLU A 121 5.08 -0.74 3.26
C GLU A 121 5.91 0.17 2.33
N PRO A 122 7.05 0.71 2.79
CA PRO A 122 7.89 1.58 1.96
C PRO A 122 8.27 0.93 0.64
N TYR A 123 8.15 1.68 -0.46
CA TYR A 123 8.49 1.22 -1.82
C TYR A 123 7.70 0.00 -2.32
N ASN A 124 6.59 -0.36 -1.67
CA ASN A 124 5.68 -1.40 -2.12
C ASN A 124 4.27 -0.85 -2.30
N GLY A 125 3.46 -0.79 -1.25
CA GLY A 125 2.05 -0.43 -1.38
C GLY A 125 1.42 0.17 -0.13
N ILE A 126 0.31 0.85 -0.35
CA ILE A 126 -0.59 1.37 0.69
C ILE A 126 -1.87 0.52 0.67
N TYR A 127 -2.07 -0.22 1.74
CA TYR A 127 -3.14 -1.20 1.90
C TYR A 127 -4.18 -0.66 2.89
N GLN A 128 -5.45 -0.66 2.51
CA GLN A 128 -6.53 -0.32 3.43
C GLN A 128 -6.76 -1.48 4.41
N MET A 129 -7.10 -1.13 5.66
CA MET A 129 -7.53 -2.07 6.68
C MET A 129 -8.77 -1.55 7.40
N SER A 130 -9.51 -2.45 8.04
CA SER A 130 -10.63 -2.09 8.90
C SER A 130 -10.17 -1.55 10.24
N GLU A 131 -11.04 -0.81 10.92
CA GLU A 131 -10.81 -0.34 12.28
C GLU A 131 -10.57 -1.49 13.27
N ASN A 132 -11.31 -2.60 13.13
CA ASN A 132 -11.15 -3.78 13.97
C ASN A 132 -9.77 -4.42 13.79
N GLU A 133 -9.27 -4.51 12.55
CA GLU A 133 -7.92 -4.99 12.28
C GLU A 133 -6.86 -4.06 12.87
N TYR A 134 -7.03 -2.75 12.69
CA TYR A 134 -6.13 -1.75 13.29
C TYR A 134 -6.06 -1.92 14.82
N ASN A 135 -7.23 -1.96 15.48
CA ASN A 135 -7.33 -2.11 16.93
C ASN A 135 -6.79 -3.45 17.43
N SER A 136 -6.93 -4.52 16.65
CA SER A 136 -6.37 -5.85 16.97
C SER A 136 -4.84 -5.84 17.06
N ILE A 137 -4.18 -4.95 16.32
CA ILE A 137 -2.72 -4.77 16.39
C ILE A 137 -2.36 -3.72 17.44
N THR A 138 -3.06 -2.59 17.50
CA THR A 138 -2.68 -1.51 18.42
C THR A 138 -2.95 -1.82 19.88
N ARG A 139 -3.81 -2.80 20.21
CA ARG A 139 -4.03 -3.27 21.60
C ARG A 139 -2.76 -3.72 22.32
N TYR A 140 -1.70 -4.05 21.56
CA TYR A 140 -0.41 -4.44 22.09
C TYR A 140 0.45 -3.24 22.52
N LEU A 141 0.18 -2.04 22.02
CA LEU A 141 0.78 -0.80 22.53
C LEU A 141 0.07 -0.46 23.86
N ARG A 142 0.63 -0.94 24.97
CA ARG A 142 0.18 -0.59 26.33
C ARG A 142 1.18 0.37 26.97
#